data_AF-A0A0C3HYJ0-F1
#
_entry.id   AF-A0A0C3HYJ0-F1
#
_cell.length_a   1.000
_cell.length_b   1.000
_cell.length_c   1.000
_cell.angle_alpha   90.00
_cell.angle_beta   90.00
_cell.angle_gamma   90.00
#
_symmetry.space_group_name_H-M   'P 1'
#
loop_
_entity.id
_entity.type
_entity.pdbx_description
1 polymer ?
#
loop_
_entity_poly.entity_id
_entity_poly.type
_entity_poly.pdbx_seq_one_letter_code
_entity_poly.pdbx_strand_id
1 'polypeptide(L)'
;MTSSNQLPISNLLSENSSGHSHRPPPVYSITVRQHPLSARACGFSERDRRVIDPPPILVLEVRDPGSSEEEIVARLRSSFYVVYCSLWNPWSDEEDNIMPSSSRLPQRRLIGTLVGSHFYGRDDSNKEQCFFYFSDLSVRTAGTYCLKFDLVVLDAWRVMTRSSLAVSATTKSNVFAVHNAKDFKGMRPSTDLTRCLRAQGCLIPVKKGSAKAGASHSPEAGSDEEDNEEGSAPYM
;
A
#
# COMPACT_ATOMS: atom_id res chain seq x y z
N MET A 1 11.01 -3.12 65.68
CA MET A 1 11.73 -4.14 64.89
C MET A 1 10.93 -4.40 63.62
N THR A 2 11.29 -3.73 62.53
CA THR A 2 10.64 -3.86 61.21
C THR A 2 11.74 -4.12 60.20
N SER A 3 11.87 -5.37 59.74
CA SER A 3 12.88 -5.76 58.75
C SER A 3 12.36 -5.44 57.35
N SER A 4 13.00 -4.48 56.70
CA SER A 4 12.78 -4.13 55.30
C SER A 4 13.51 -5.14 54.41
N ASN A 5 12.78 -6.05 53.77
CA ASN A 5 13.34 -6.91 52.73
C ASN A 5 13.52 -6.09 51.44
N GLN A 6 14.73 -5.55 51.24
CA GLN A 6 15.17 -5.09 49.92
C GLN A 6 15.49 -6.33 49.07
N LEU A 7 14.75 -6.52 47.98
CA LEU A 7 15.12 -7.46 46.92
C LEU A 7 16.29 -6.86 46.14
N PRO A 8 17.43 -7.55 45.99
CA PRO A 8 18.54 -7.02 45.21
C PRO A 8 18.19 -7.04 43.72
N ILE A 9 18.30 -5.88 43.07
CA ILE A 9 18.06 -5.63 41.63
C ILE A 9 19.06 -6.38 40.72
N SER A 10 20.05 -7.04 41.31
CA SER A 10 21.17 -7.68 40.60
C SER A 10 20.79 -8.84 39.66
N ASN A 11 19.55 -9.33 39.68
CA ASN A 11 19.08 -10.38 38.78
C ASN A 11 18.28 -9.88 37.56
N LEU A 12 18.05 -8.56 37.42
CA LEU A 12 17.40 -7.97 36.25
C LEU A 12 18.37 -7.68 35.09
N LEU A 13 19.68 -7.78 35.33
CA LEU A 13 20.74 -7.59 34.34
C LEU A 13 21.68 -8.80 34.29
N SER A 14 21.13 -10.01 34.34
CA SER A 14 21.91 -11.20 33.99
C SER A 14 22.17 -11.21 32.48
N GLU A 15 23.16 -10.43 32.06
CA GLU A 15 23.99 -10.71 30.89
C GLU A 15 24.69 -12.05 31.12
N ASN A 16 23.97 -13.15 30.89
CA ASN A 16 24.53 -14.47 30.63
C ASN A 16 23.43 -15.41 30.11
N SER A 17 23.02 -15.18 28.87
CA SER A 17 22.48 -16.25 28.02
C SER A 17 23.43 -16.46 26.84
N SER A 18 24.54 -17.12 27.12
CA SER A 18 25.40 -17.85 26.18
C SER A 18 24.68 -19.08 25.63
N GLY A 19 23.46 -18.84 25.13
CA GLY A 19 22.57 -19.78 24.47
C GLY A 19 21.74 -19.00 23.46
N HIS A 20 22.39 -18.19 22.62
CA HIS A 20 21.74 -17.75 21.39
C HIS A 20 21.50 -19.03 20.59
N SER A 21 20.27 -19.55 20.67
CA SER A 21 19.77 -20.46 19.64
C SER A 21 20.16 -19.81 18.32
N HIS A 22 20.99 -20.48 17.54
CA HIS A 22 21.50 -20.00 16.26
C HIS A 22 20.38 -20.05 15.21
N ARG A 23 19.23 -19.53 15.59
CA ARG A 23 18.01 -19.54 14.81
C ARG A 23 18.24 -18.55 13.67
N PRO A 24 18.08 -18.99 12.41
CA PRO A 24 18.24 -18.08 11.29
C PRO A 24 17.25 -16.92 11.44
N PRO A 25 17.64 -15.70 11.03
CA PRO A 25 16.74 -14.57 11.09
C PRO A 25 15.52 -14.79 10.18
N PRO A 26 14.37 -14.17 10.49
CA PRO A 26 13.19 -14.24 9.63
C PRO A 26 13.51 -13.68 8.24
N VAL A 27 12.99 -14.37 7.22
CA VAL A 27 13.06 -13.96 5.82
C VAL A 27 11.72 -13.34 5.44
N TYR A 28 11.79 -12.14 4.87
CA TYR A 28 10.62 -11.38 4.45
C TYR A 28 10.47 -11.43 2.93
N SER A 29 9.24 -11.46 2.45
CA SER A 29 8.94 -11.25 1.04
C SER A 29 7.66 -10.44 0.87
N ILE A 30 7.63 -9.60 -0.16
CA ILE A 30 6.43 -8.85 -0.56
C ILE A 30 6.04 -9.23 -1.98
N THR A 31 4.75 -9.41 -2.21
CA THR A 31 4.20 -9.76 -3.53
C THR A 31 3.07 -8.81 -3.88
N VAL A 32 2.95 -8.44 -5.16
CA VAL A 32 1.86 -7.57 -5.61
C VAL A 32 0.63 -8.44 -5.87
N ARG A 33 -0.40 -8.29 -5.03
CA ARG A 33 -1.67 -9.02 -5.17
C ARG A 33 -2.65 -8.32 -6.10
N GLN A 34 -2.64 -6.99 -6.09
CA GLN A 34 -3.38 -6.15 -7.03
C GLN A 34 -2.42 -5.23 -7.76
N HIS A 35 -2.27 -5.44 -9.06
CA HIS A 35 -1.41 -4.62 -9.90
C HIS A 35 -2.12 -3.35 -10.37
N PRO A 36 -1.40 -2.22 -10.49
CA PRO A 36 -1.89 -1.07 -11.24
C PRO A 36 -2.10 -1.48 -12.70
N LEU A 37 -3.15 -0.95 -13.33
CA LEU A 37 -3.49 -1.26 -14.72
C LEU A 37 -3.39 -0.02 -15.61
N SER A 38 -3.82 1.13 -15.12
CA SER A 38 -3.66 2.39 -15.83
C SER A 38 -3.78 3.59 -14.90
N ALA A 39 -3.32 4.74 -15.36
CA ALA A 39 -3.57 6.01 -14.70
C ALA A 39 -3.83 7.11 -15.74
N ARG A 40 -4.28 8.28 -15.27
CA ARG A 40 -4.30 9.51 -16.05
C ARG A 40 -3.18 10.42 -15.57
N ALA A 41 -2.41 10.96 -16.50
CA ALA A 41 -1.42 11.99 -16.21
C ALA A 41 -2.11 13.20 -15.56
N CYS A 42 -1.63 13.61 -14.39
CA CYS A 42 -2.21 14.74 -13.64
C CYS A 42 -1.57 16.10 -13.97
N GLY A 43 -0.49 16.12 -14.76
CA GLY A 43 0.24 17.34 -15.09
C GLY A 43 0.81 18.01 -13.84
N PHE A 44 0.76 19.34 -13.81
CA PHE A 44 1.36 20.16 -12.75
C PHE A 44 0.35 20.71 -11.75
N SER A 45 -0.95 20.61 -12.03
CA SER A 45 -2.02 21.07 -11.13
C SER A 45 -2.55 19.92 -10.27
N GLU A 46 -2.86 20.21 -9.00
CA GLU A 46 -3.49 19.22 -8.12
C GLU A 46 -4.98 19.02 -8.42
N ARG A 47 -5.65 19.99 -9.08
CA ARG A 47 -7.09 19.93 -9.34
C ARG A 47 -7.52 18.73 -10.18
N ASP A 48 -6.68 18.33 -11.14
CA ASP A 48 -6.93 17.21 -12.05
C ASP A 48 -6.21 15.93 -11.63
N ARG A 49 -5.76 15.87 -10.37
CA ARG A 49 -5.10 14.68 -9.85
C ARG A 49 -6.02 13.47 -9.92
N ARG A 50 -5.51 12.40 -10.50
CA ARG A 50 -6.16 11.09 -10.58
C ARG A 50 -5.20 10.06 -10.06
N VAL A 51 -5.68 9.22 -9.15
CA VAL A 51 -4.87 8.15 -8.59
C VAL A 51 -4.71 7.02 -9.60
N ILE A 52 -3.61 6.28 -9.50
CA ILE A 52 -3.37 5.05 -10.24
C ILE A 52 -4.51 4.07 -9.93
N ASP A 53 -4.98 3.37 -10.97
CA ASP A 53 -6.16 2.51 -10.89
C ASP A 53 -5.93 1.12 -11.52
N PRO A 54 -6.31 0.04 -10.83
CA PRO A 54 -6.71 -0.01 -9.43
C PRO A 54 -5.52 0.33 -8.50
N PRO A 55 -5.75 0.71 -7.23
CA PRO A 55 -4.67 1.00 -6.30
C PRO A 55 -3.79 -0.25 -6.09
N PRO A 56 -2.45 -0.13 -6.10
CA PRO A 56 -1.59 -1.27 -5.79
C PRO A 56 -1.86 -1.82 -4.39
N ILE A 57 -1.98 -3.14 -4.27
CA ILE A 57 -2.09 -3.86 -2.99
C ILE A 57 -1.04 -4.97 -2.99
N LEU A 58 -0.20 -4.97 -1.97
CA LEU A 58 0.81 -5.99 -1.73
C LEU A 58 0.42 -6.87 -0.54
N VAL A 59 1.00 -8.06 -0.51
CA VAL A 59 0.96 -8.98 0.63
C VAL A 59 2.38 -9.11 1.19
N LEU A 60 2.50 -9.05 2.51
CA LEU A 60 3.71 -9.43 3.25
C LEU A 60 3.65 -10.90 3.66
N GLU A 61 4.72 -11.63 3.37
CA GLU A 61 4.98 -12.97 3.88
C GLU A 61 6.22 -12.96 4.76
N VAL A 62 6.13 -13.69 5.89
CA VAL A 62 7.24 -13.86 6.83
C VAL A 62 7.51 -15.36 6.93
N ARG A 63 8.74 -15.78 6.59
CA ARG A 63 9.24 -17.13 6.85
C ARG A 63 10.22 -17.06 8.00
N ASP A 64 9.83 -17.57 9.15
CA ASP A 64 10.65 -17.56 10.35
C ASP A 64 10.84 -19.01 10.87
N PRO A 65 11.93 -19.70 10.48
CA PRO A 65 12.11 -21.11 10.81
C PRO A 65 12.16 -21.32 12.31
N GLY A 66 11.23 -22.13 12.85
CA GLY A 66 11.14 -22.43 14.28
C GLY A 66 10.15 -21.59 15.07
N SER A 67 9.36 -20.72 14.41
CA SER A 67 8.30 -19.97 15.05
C SER A 67 7.01 -20.74 15.00
N SER A 68 6.19 -20.58 16.03
CA SER A 68 4.81 -21.05 15.98
C SER A 68 4.00 -20.21 15.00
N GLU A 69 2.83 -20.71 14.59
CA GLU A 69 1.92 -19.95 13.73
C GLU A 69 1.48 -18.65 14.40
N GLU A 70 1.23 -18.67 15.72
CA GLU A 70 0.84 -17.50 16.50
C GLU A 70 1.93 -16.42 16.51
N GLU A 71 3.20 -16.82 16.58
CA GLU A 71 4.33 -15.88 16.49
C GLU A 71 4.42 -15.25 15.10
N ILE A 72 4.27 -16.03 14.04
CA ILE A 72 4.26 -15.52 12.66
C ILE A 72 3.10 -14.53 12.48
N VAL A 73 1.94 -14.90 12.99
CA VAL A 73 0.72 -14.09 12.94
C VAL A 73 0.86 -12.79 13.75
N ALA A 74 1.48 -12.85 14.93
CA ALA A 74 1.80 -11.66 15.73
C ALA A 74 2.78 -10.74 15.00
N ARG A 75 3.80 -11.30 14.33
CA ARG A 75 4.71 -10.54 13.47
C ARG A 75 3.96 -9.86 12.34
N LEU A 76 3.09 -10.58 11.62
CA LEU A 76 2.32 -10.01 10.50
C LEU A 76 1.40 -8.84 10.91
N ARG A 77 0.93 -8.79 12.16
CA ARG A 77 0.14 -7.68 12.72
C ARG A 77 0.99 -6.49 13.21
N SER A 78 2.31 -6.64 13.25
CA SER A 78 3.23 -5.58 13.65
C SER A 78 3.19 -4.39 12.69
N SER A 79 3.27 -3.18 13.23
CA SER A 79 3.37 -1.94 12.46
C SER A 79 4.81 -1.52 12.13
N PHE A 80 5.81 -2.37 12.42
CA PHE A 80 7.23 -2.09 12.19
C PHE A 80 7.69 -2.36 10.74
N TYR A 81 6.79 -2.27 9.78
CA TYR A 81 7.08 -2.52 8.37
C TYR A 81 6.78 -1.26 7.58
N VAL A 82 7.74 -0.84 6.76
CA VAL A 82 7.59 0.30 5.86
C VAL A 82 7.81 -0.19 4.45
N VAL A 83 6.81 -0.01 3.58
CA VAL A 83 6.95 -0.28 2.15
C VAL A 83 6.98 1.05 1.41
N TYR A 84 8.11 1.37 0.78
CA TYR A 84 8.26 2.57 -0.04
C TYR A 84 8.02 2.24 -1.52
N CYS A 85 7.34 3.13 -2.23
CA CYS A 85 7.04 3.01 -3.65
C CYS A 85 7.82 4.04 -4.48
N SER A 86 8.43 3.58 -5.58
CA SER A 86 9.10 4.41 -6.58
C SER A 86 8.64 4.06 -7.99
N LEU A 87 8.72 5.02 -8.92
CA LEU A 87 8.34 4.85 -10.33
C LEU A 87 9.56 4.50 -11.18
N TRP A 88 9.43 3.49 -12.02
CA TRP A 88 10.52 2.94 -12.82
C TRP A 88 10.15 2.88 -14.29
N ASN A 89 11.16 3.08 -15.13
CA ASN A 89 11.11 2.76 -16.54
C ASN A 89 11.23 1.23 -16.70
N PRO A 90 10.23 0.55 -17.30
CA PRO A 90 10.21 -0.90 -17.35
C PRO A 90 11.19 -1.49 -18.37
N TRP A 91 11.75 -0.67 -19.26
CA TRP A 91 12.67 -1.12 -20.30
C TRP A 91 14.14 -0.89 -19.94
N SER A 92 14.49 0.29 -19.42
CA SER A 92 15.86 0.57 -18.98
C SER A 92 16.17 0.02 -17.59
N ASP A 93 15.15 -0.36 -16.82
CA ASP A 93 15.28 -0.71 -15.41
C ASP A 93 15.96 0.39 -14.59
N GLU A 94 15.48 1.63 -14.77
CA GLU A 94 15.96 2.80 -14.04
C GLU A 94 14.80 3.56 -13.40
N GLU A 95 15.10 4.24 -12.29
CA GLU A 95 14.13 5.09 -11.60
C GLU A 95 13.79 6.33 -12.46
N ASP A 96 12.51 6.54 -12.77
CA ASP A 96 12.02 7.67 -13.58
C ASP A 96 11.17 8.62 -12.73
N ASN A 97 11.63 8.87 -11.51
CA ASN A 97 10.97 9.76 -10.57
C ASN A 97 11.29 11.23 -10.79
N ILE A 98 12.42 11.58 -11.43
CA ILE A 98 12.84 12.97 -11.60
C ILE A 98 12.52 13.42 -13.03
N MET A 99 11.71 14.47 -13.16
CA MET A 99 11.41 15.04 -14.46
C MET A 99 12.49 16.03 -14.89
N PRO A 100 12.93 15.99 -16.16
CA PRO A 100 13.77 17.05 -16.71
C PRO A 100 12.96 18.35 -16.76
N SER A 101 13.45 19.40 -16.12
CA SER A 101 12.78 20.70 -16.01
C SER A 101 13.79 21.82 -16.22
N SER A 102 13.40 22.87 -16.95
CA SER A 102 14.18 24.12 -17.10
C SER A 102 14.14 25.01 -15.84
N SER A 103 13.29 24.69 -14.87
CA SER A 103 13.21 25.39 -13.59
C SER A 103 14.29 24.90 -12.61
N ARG A 104 14.68 25.76 -11.66
CA ARG A 104 15.77 25.51 -10.70
C ARG A 104 15.54 24.33 -9.74
N LEU A 105 14.33 23.75 -9.66
CA LEU A 105 14.03 22.65 -8.75
C LEU A 105 13.56 21.40 -9.51
N PRO A 106 14.18 20.24 -9.27
CA PRO A 106 13.73 18.98 -9.85
C PRO A 106 12.33 18.62 -9.32
N GLN A 107 11.41 18.32 -10.22
CA GLN A 107 10.05 17.94 -9.86
C GLN A 107 9.88 16.43 -9.92
N ARG A 108 9.17 15.88 -8.94
CA ARG A 108 8.86 14.44 -8.90
C ARG A 108 7.71 14.09 -9.87
N ARG A 109 7.92 13.03 -10.64
CA ARG A 109 6.94 12.46 -11.58
C ARG A 109 5.86 11.67 -10.87
N LEU A 110 6.24 10.83 -9.92
CA LEU A 110 5.33 10.14 -8.99
C LEU A 110 5.07 11.04 -7.78
N ILE A 111 3.80 11.22 -7.44
CA ILE A 111 3.35 12.08 -6.34
C ILE A 111 2.27 11.41 -5.50
N GLY A 112 2.06 11.97 -4.31
CA GLY A 112 1.09 11.49 -3.32
C GLY A 112 1.77 10.74 -2.19
N THR A 113 1.05 9.78 -1.61
CA THR A 113 1.53 8.97 -0.48
C THR A 113 2.36 7.80 -0.98
N LEU A 114 3.68 7.95 -0.95
CA LEU A 114 4.65 6.96 -1.45
C LEU A 114 4.97 5.83 -0.46
N VAL A 115 4.39 5.88 0.74
CA VAL A 115 4.55 4.83 1.77
C VAL A 115 3.25 4.05 1.87
N GLY A 116 3.35 2.73 1.82
CA GLY A 116 2.20 1.83 1.86
C GLY A 116 1.52 1.85 3.23
N SER A 117 0.20 1.94 3.23
CA SER A 117 -0.59 1.80 4.46
C SER A 117 -0.74 0.32 4.81
N HIS A 118 -0.40 -0.04 6.05
CA HIS A 118 -0.50 -1.40 6.58
C HIS A 118 -1.94 -1.74 6.97
N PHE A 119 -2.38 -2.96 6.66
CA PHE A 119 -3.66 -3.51 7.11
C PHE A 119 -3.59 -5.03 7.24
N TYR A 120 -3.97 -5.58 8.38
CA TYR A 120 -4.11 -7.03 8.56
C TYR A 120 -5.59 -7.41 8.48
N GLY A 121 -5.95 -8.32 7.58
CA GLY A 121 -7.34 -8.75 7.38
C GLY A 121 -7.44 -9.94 6.43
N ARG A 122 -8.65 -10.21 5.94
CA ARG A 122 -8.93 -11.31 5.00
C ARG A 122 -9.02 -10.83 3.57
N ASP A 123 -8.50 -11.60 2.63
CA ASP A 123 -8.69 -11.36 1.19
C ASP A 123 -10.09 -11.80 0.71
N ASP A 124 -10.32 -11.65 -0.59
CA ASP A 124 -11.52 -12.11 -1.32
C ASP A 124 -11.65 -13.64 -1.40
N SER A 125 -10.64 -14.39 -0.93
CA SER A 125 -10.63 -15.85 -0.78
C SER A 125 -10.70 -16.28 0.70
N ASN A 126 -11.03 -15.36 1.62
CA ASN A 126 -11.13 -15.58 3.07
C ASN A 126 -9.81 -16.01 3.75
N LYS A 127 -8.66 -15.68 3.16
CA LYS A 127 -7.33 -15.93 3.73
C LYS A 127 -6.85 -14.70 4.52
N GLU A 128 -6.46 -14.89 5.78
CA GLU A 128 -5.86 -13.83 6.60
C GLU A 128 -4.43 -13.51 6.16
N GLN A 129 -4.16 -12.24 5.89
CA GLN A 129 -2.87 -11.76 5.39
C GLN A 129 -2.57 -10.34 5.89
N CYS A 130 -1.28 -9.97 5.82
CA CYS A 130 -0.81 -8.60 6.02
C CYS A 130 -0.70 -7.90 4.67
N PHE A 131 -1.45 -6.82 4.49
CA PHE A 131 -1.51 -6.04 3.26
C PHE A 131 -0.78 -4.70 3.40
N PHE A 132 -0.21 -4.24 2.29
CA PHE A 132 0.19 -2.85 2.10
C PHE A 132 -0.55 -2.29 0.89
N TYR A 133 -1.28 -1.19 1.06
CA TYR A 133 -2.02 -0.58 -0.04
C TYR A 133 -1.59 0.86 -0.30
N PHE A 134 -1.75 1.27 -1.56
CA PHE A 134 -1.36 2.57 -2.06
C PHE A 134 -2.56 3.24 -2.76
N SER A 135 -3.43 3.86 -1.97
CA SER A 135 -4.65 4.50 -2.50
C SER A 135 -4.44 5.89 -3.09
N ASP A 136 -3.26 6.46 -2.87
CA ASP A 136 -2.97 7.87 -3.14
C ASP A 136 -1.67 8.03 -3.96
N LEU A 137 -1.53 7.30 -5.07
CA LEU A 137 -0.42 7.46 -6.01
C LEU A 137 -0.91 8.11 -7.30
N SER A 138 -0.21 9.12 -7.81
CA SER A 138 -0.50 9.73 -9.11
C SER A 138 0.77 9.97 -9.90
N VAL A 139 0.68 9.95 -11.23
CA VAL A 139 1.80 10.21 -12.13
C VAL A 139 1.53 11.49 -12.91
N ARG A 140 2.52 12.39 -13.00
CA ARG A 140 2.36 13.70 -13.66
C ARG A 140 2.32 13.62 -15.17
N THR A 141 3.08 12.71 -15.77
CA THR A 141 3.27 12.65 -17.22
C THR A 141 2.77 11.35 -17.81
N ALA A 142 2.25 11.42 -19.03
CA ALA A 142 1.92 10.23 -19.79
C ALA A 142 3.18 9.44 -20.14
N GLY A 143 3.04 8.14 -20.26
CA GLY A 143 4.14 7.20 -20.48
C GLY A 143 3.80 5.80 -20.01
N THR A 144 4.80 4.93 -20.01
CA THR A 144 4.66 3.54 -19.61
C THR A 144 5.65 3.27 -18.49
N TYR A 145 5.14 2.73 -17.38
CA TYR A 145 5.89 2.65 -16.14
C TYR A 145 5.64 1.30 -15.45
N CYS A 146 6.50 0.96 -14.50
CA CYS A 146 6.18 0.04 -13.42
C CYS A 146 6.47 0.69 -12.07
N LEU A 147 5.87 0.16 -11.00
CA LEU A 147 6.16 0.56 -9.63
C LEU A 147 7.11 -0.44 -9.01
N LYS A 148 8.15 0.05 -8.32
CA LYS A 148 8.99 -0.76 -7.45
C LYS A 148 8.61 -0.50 -6.00
N PHE A 149 8.56 -1.56 -5.22
CA PHE A 149 8.22 -1.55 -3.81
C PHE A 149 9.39 -2.11 -3.02
N ASP A 150 9.90 -1.34 -2.06
CA ASP A 150 11.00 -1.72 -1.20
C ASP A 150 10.51 -1.81 0.25
N LEU A 151 10.58 -2.99 0.84
CA LEU A 151 10.25 -3.26 2.23
C LEU A 151 11.47 -2.98 3.11
N VAL A 152 11.27 -2.19 4.15
CA VAL A 152 12.18 -2.02 5.27
C VAL A 152 11.48 -2.51 6.54
N VAL A 153 12.15 -3.40 7.28
CA VAL A 153 11.71 -3.83 8.60
C VAL A 153 12.40 -2.95 9.64
N LEU A 154 11.60 -2.20 10.40
CA LEU A 154 12.09 -1.38 11.49
C LEU A 154 12.38 -2.28 12.69
N ASP A 155 13.61 -2.20 13.19
CA ASP A 155 14.01 -2.82 14.43
C ASP A 155 14.27 -1.70 15.45
N ALA A 156 13.56 -1.72 16.58
CA ALA A 156 13.63 -0.65 17.58
C ALA A 156 15.06 -0.40 18.08
N TRP A 157 15.88 -1.45 18.21
CA TRP A 157 17.27 -1.34 18.61
C TRP A 157 18.13 -0.72 17.50
N ARG A 158 17.94 -1.13 16.24
CA ARG A 158 18.65 -0.53 15.09
C ARG A 158 18.29 0.94 14.89
N VAL A 159 17.01 1.29 15.07
CA VAL A 159 16.54 2.67 15.00
C VAL A 159 17.18 3.49 16.12
N MET A 160 17.19 2.98 17.35
CA MET A 160 17.78 3.66 18.51
C MET A 160 19.29 3.86 18.37
N THR A 161 20.00 2.86 17.85
CA THR A 161 21.45 2.93 17.60
C THR A 161 21.81 3.70 16.33
N ARG A 162 20.82 4.26 15.62
CA ARG A 162 20.97 4.97 14.33
C ARG A 162 21.73 4.15 13.29
N SER A 163 21.57 2.82 13.38
CA SER A 163 22.14 1.88 12.43
C SER A 163 21.41 1.99 11.09
N SER A 164 22.13 1.78 9.99
CA SER A 164 21.52 1.73 8.66
C SER A 164 20.48 0.60 8.59
N LEU A 165 19.29 0.92 8.07
CA LEU A 165 18.26 -0.05 7.78
C LEU A 165 18.37 -0.49 6.32
N ALA A 166 18.57 -1.79 6.11
CA ALA A 166 18.65 -2.37 4.77
C ALA A 166 17.26 -2.71 4.25
N VAL A 167 17.11 -2.65 2.92
CA VAL A 167 15.94 -3.19 2.23
C VAL A 167 15.89 -4.69 2.46
N SER A 168 14.80 -5.16 3.06
CA SER A 168 14.59 -6.56 3.44
C SER A 168 13.96 -7.38 2.31
N ALA A 169 13.15 -6.75 1.47
CA ALA A 169 12.58 -7.36 0.27
C ALA A 169 12.22 -6.30 -0.75
N THR A 170 12.26 -6.66 -2.03
CA THR A 170 11.87 -5.80 -3.15
C THR A 170 10.93 -6.56 -4.07
N THR A 171 9.93 -5.88 -4.63
CA THR A 171 9.12 -6.41 -5.73
C THR A 171 8.72 -5.30 -6.69
N LYS A 172 8.27 -5.68 -7.90
CA LYS A 172 7.78 -4.74 -8.91
C LYS A 172 6.36 -5.09 -9.33
N SER A 173 5.60 -4.07 -9.70
CA SER A 173 4.33 -4.26 -10.39
C SER A 173 4.55 -4.70 -11.83
N ASN A 174 3.50 -5.24 -12.44
CA ASN A 174 3.35 -5.25 -13.89
C ASN A 174 3.47 -3.83 -14.46
N VAL A 175 3.81 -3.78 -15.75
CA VAL A 175 3.86 -2.55 -16.53
C VAL A 175 2.44 -2.01 -16.72
N PHE A 176 2.27 -0.70 -16.57
CA PHE A 176 1.00 -0.01 -16.76
C PHE A 176 1.19 1.29 -17.54
N ALA A 177 0.12 1.70 -18.24
CA ALA A 177 0.11 2.92 -19.04
C ALA A 177 -0.47 4.11 -18.26
N VAL A 178 0.20 5.25 -18.35
CA VAL A 178 -0.30 6.54 -17.90
C VAL A 178 -0.74 7.31 -19.14
N HIS A 179 -2.05 7.53 -19.25
CA HIS A 179 -2.67 8.13 -20.42
C HIS A 179 -2.80 9.65 -20.28
N ASN A 180 -2.82 10.33 -21.42
CA ASN A 180 -3.31 11.70 -21.48
C ASN A 180 -4.81 11.76 -21.17
N ALA A 181 -5.31 12.97 -20.92
CA ALA A 181 -6.73 13.18 -20.61
C ALA A 181 -7.70 12.63 -21.67
N LYS A 182 -7.32 12.71 -22.96
CA LYS A 182 -8.15 12.27 -24.10
C LYS A 182 -8.25 10.75 -24.22
N ASP A 183 -7.17 10.05 -23.89
CA ASP A 183 -7.07 8.59 -24.08
C ASP A 183 -7.48 7.80 -22.83
N PHE A 184 -7.68 8.50 -21.71
CA PHE A 184 -8.04 7.89 -20.45
C PHE A 184 -9.52 7.47 -20.45
N LYS A 185 -9.76 6.15 -20.43
CA LYS A 185 -11.10 5.53 -20.48
C LYS A 185 -11.95 5.70 -19.21
N GLY A 186 -11.44 6.44 -18.22
CA GLY A 186 -12.08 6.62 -16.93
C GLY A 186 -11.62 5.61 -15.87
N MET A 187 -12.16 5.76 -14.67
CA MET A 187 -11.83 4.91 -13.52
C MET A 187 -12.66 3.63 -13.56
N ARG A 188 -12.05 2.51 -13.21
CA ARG A 188 -12.75 1.23 -13.12
C ARG A 188 -13.55 1.14 -11.80
N PRO A 189 -14.57 0.26 -11.74
CA PRO A 189 -15.13 -0.14 -10.45
C PRO A 189 -14.03 -0.78 -9.59
N SER A 190 -14.13 -0.60 -8.28
CA SER A 190 -13.23 -1.27 -7.34
C SER A 190 -13.34 -2.79 -7.45
N THR A 191 -12.18 -3.45 -7.40
CA THR A 191 -12.06 -4.90 -7.40
C THR A 191 -12.71 -5.55 -6.17
N ASP A 192 -12.93 -6.85 -6.23
CA ASP A 192 -13.46 -7.64 -5.12
C ASP A 192 -12.54 -7.58 -3.90
N LEU A 193 -11.22 -7.71 -4.10
CA LEU A 193 -10.24 -7.50 -3.03
C LEU A 193 -10.37 -6.11 -2.38
N THR A 194 -10.48 -5.04 -3.18
CA THR A 194 -10.62 -3.67 -2.64
C THR A 194 -11.90 -3.54 -1.82
N ARG A 195 -13.03 -4.10 -2.30
CA ARG A 195 -14.31 -4.09 -1.59
C ARG A 195 -14.25 -4.93 -0.31
N CYS A 196 -13.65 -6.11 -0.37
CA CYS A 196 -13.48 -7.02 0.76
C CYS A 196 -12.67 -6.37 1.89
N LEU A 197 -11.53 -5.76 1.57
CA LEU A 197 -10.70 -5.06 2.57
C LEU A 197 -11.43 -3.85 3.15
N ARG A 198 -12.13 -3.07 2.30
CA ARG A 198 -12.91 -1.92 2.77
C ARG A 198 -14.00 -2.34 3.75
N ALA A 199 -14.70 -3.44 3.49
CA ALA A 199 -15.74 -3.96 4.38
C ALA A 199 -15.21 -4.32 5.78
N GLN A 200 -13.91 -4.60 5.90
CA GLN A 200 -13.23 -4.91 7.16
C GLN A 200 -12.61 -3.66 7.83
N GLY A 201 -12.88 -2.45 7.33
CA GLY A 201 -12.39 -1.21 7.90
C GLY A 201 -11.08 -0.67 7.29
N CYS A 202 -10.53 -1.32 6.26
CA CYS A 202 -9.39 -0.78 5.52
C CYS A 202 -9.76 0.58 4.90
N LEU A 203 -8.87 1.58 5.04
CA LEU A 203 -9.12 2.95 4.57
C LEU A 203 -8.83 3.12 3.06
N ILE A 204 -9.15 2.11 2.26
CA ILE A 204 -9.04 2.14 0.81
C ILE A 204 -10.35 2.67 0.19
N PRO A 205 -10.31 3.71 -0.67
CA PRO A 205 -11.52 4.24 -1.30
C PRO A 205 -12.16 3.22 -2.26
N VAL A 206 -13.50 3.13 -2.24
CA VAL A 206 -14.28 2.31 -3.18
C VAL A 206 -14.88 3.19 -4.26
N LYS A 207 -14.76 2.76 -5.51
CA LYS A 207 -15.26 3.46 -6.71
C LYS A 207 -16.32 2.61 -7.39
N LYS A 208 -17.43 3.22 -7.83
CA LYS A 208 -18.47 2.56 -8.65
C LYS A 208 -18.06 2.37 -10.11
N GLY A 209 -17.00 3.07 -10.56
CA GLY A 209 -16.57 3.14 -11.95
C GLY A 209 -17.34 4.19 -12.76
N SER A 210 -16.74 4.69 -13.84
CA SER A 210 -17.41 5.59 -14.79
C SER A 210 -17.90 4.79 -16.01
N ALA A 211 -19.20 4.84 -16.30
CA ALA A 211 -19.91 4.04 -17.32
C ALA A 211 -19.38 4.13 -18.78
N LYS A 212 -18.40 5.00 -19.06
CA LYS A 212 -17.79 5.11 -20.41
C LYS A 212 -16.84 3.96 -20.76
N ALA A 213 -16.55 3.06 -19.83
CA ALA A 213 -15.65 1.92 -20.05
C ALA A 213 -16.32 0.66 -20.65
N GLY A 214 -17.62 0.69 -20.96
CA GLY A 214 -18.37 -0.53 -21.33
C GLY A 214 -19.52 -0.40 -22.32
N ALA A 215 -19.63 0.66 -23.13
CA ALA A 215 -20.70 0.77 -24.12
C ALA A 215 -20.30 0.12 -25.47
N SER A 216 -20.18 -1.21 -25.49
CA SER A 216 -20.47 -1.98 -26.70
C SER A 216 -21.99 -2.11 -26.81
N HIS A 217 -22.55 -1.66 -27.92
CA HIS A 217 -23.98 -1.67 -28.24
C HIS A 217 -24.68 -3.01 -27.94
N SER A 218 -25.67 -2.96 -27.06
CA SER A 218 -26.85 -3.83 -27.08
C SER A 218 -28.06 -2.95 -26.76
N PRO A 219 -29.07 -2.83 -27.64
CA PRO A 219 -30.31 -2.16 -27.28
C PRO A 219 -31.24 -3.18 -26.62
N GLU A 220 -31.70 -2.95 -25.39
CA GLU A 220 -33.06 -3.33 -24.94
C GLU A 220 -33.41 -2.82 -23.52
N ALA A 221 -34.44 -1.95 -23.52
CA ALA A 221 -35.59 -1.83 -22.62
C ALA A 221 -35.47 -1.65 -21.08
N GLY A 222 -35.99 -0.48 -20.63
CA GLY A 222 -36.81 -0.27 -19.41
C GLY A 222 -36.05 -0.21 -18.07
N SER A 223 -36.36 0.66 -17.11
CA SER A 223 -37.46 1.59 -16.88
C SER A 223 -36.98 2.65 -15.89
N ASP A 224 -37.39 3.90 -16.09
CA ASP A 224 -37.17 5.03 -15.18
C ASP A 224 -37.93 4.81 -13.87
N GLU A 225 -37.23 4.88 -12.74
CA GLU A 225 -37.85 5.16 -11.44
C GLU A 225 -37.19 6.42 -10.87
N GLU A 226 -37.95 7.52 -10.94
CA GLU A 226 -37.67 8.80 -10.29
C GLU A 226 -38.08 8.70 -8.81
N ASP A 227 -37.10 8.64 -7.89
CA ASP A 227 -37.37 8.90 -6.47
C ASP A 227 -37.31 10.41 -6.22
N ASN A 228 -38.48 11.05 -6.28
CA ASN A 228 -38.75 12.32 -5.61
C ASN A 228 -39.03 12.04 -4.12
N GLU A 229 -38.16 12.49 -3.22
CA GLU A 229 -38.54 12.72 -1.83
C GLU A 229 -38.39 14.21 -1.47
N GLU A 230 -39.54 14.86 -1.48
CA GLU A 230 -39.85 16.15 -0.92
C GLU A 230 -39.80 16.07 0.62
N GLY A 231 -39.00 16.94 1.25
CA GLY A 231 -38.87 17.01 2.71
C GLY A 231 -38.73 18.44 3.18
N SER A 232 -39.78 19.25 2.97
CA SER A 232 -39.93 20.57 3.59
C SER A 232 -40.51 20.41 5.00
N ALA A 233 -39.81 20.90 6.02
CA ALA A 233 -40.37 21.17 7.34
C ALA A 233 -40.07 22.64 7.70
N PRO A 234 -41.07 23.44 8.10
CA PRO A 234 -40.88 24.83 8.47
C PRO A 234 -40.42 24.93 9.94
N TYR A 235 -39.49 25.84 10.20
CA TYR A 235 -39.21 26.30 11.57
C TYR A 235 -40.18 27.44 11.92
N MET A 236 -40.86 27.29 13.06
CA MET A 236 -41.40 28.40 13.86
C MET A 236 -40.28 29.24 14.44
#